data_AF-A0A3S2X8K3-F1
#
_entry.id   AF-A0A3S2X8K3-F1
#
_cell.length_a   1.000
_cell.length_b   1.000
_cell.length_c   1.000
_cell.angle_alpha   90.00
_cell.angle_beta   90.00
_cell.angle_gamma   90.00
#
_symmetry.space_group_name_H-M   'P 1'
#
loop_
_entity.id
_entity.type
_entity.pdbx_description
1 polymer ?
#
loop_
_entity_poly.entity_id
_entity_poly.type
_entity_poly.pdbx_seq_one_letter_code
_entity_poly.pdbx_strand_id
1 'polypeptide(L)'
;MIYEETYQYLLHNVSSKEFDVCLYSLLHTDWDGIIQAPDSVIAAKAGTKKKYLRQIIHKFTSFKRGNIYIPVETTEGTKYKFKRGLTRNLGFNSKTDRYCKKYSFFYEDSFQRLSINSKRLLLMAAYRMSVQKAESVMFDYHDIVPSKYTYGHPYFTKGRLYEAISELNNSELSNIVKVHLVSNIYTRKLAVSFEFKQGTLDEYASNYTERQLLRKKMFESGFHGYLNDSFCMEIESVGKYLYNSLFSNEKIMAKQGVISDAKDEILSLARFIYDTAIEQLAAVLPSNIHFLTEPKQASAYFSTIIYNVLLDEMGKYGHQAESIKSLLDNHYLHKTIVEKETGIDIMHIGIEDHVKPIKQRFEKAQHIYLVLKNWSENWVISRTKSIMEDSETLLTSSNEDKKQAIQQKRGWSDIESAKNQLQLLKEQSYEQINKLINQCLTYGNKAIDMSERVQSLTNAKDSLASFFAIHTEKIFKTP
;
A
#
# COMPACT_ATOMS: atom_id res chain seq x y z
N MET A 1 7.19 5.19 8.51
CA MET A 1 8.64 4.93 8.55
C MET A 1 9.39 6.04 7.83
N ILE A 2 10.67 6.23 8.14
CA ILE A 2 11.62 7.04 7.37
C ILE A 2 12.56 6.05 6.69
N TYR A 3 12.30 5.75 5.41
CA TYR A 3 13.11 4.78 4.65
C TYR A 3 14.50 5.31 4.34
N GLU A 4 15.43 4.42 4.03
CA GLU A 4 16.83 4.73 3.73
C GLU A 4 16.99 5.87 2.72
N GLU A 5 16.25 5.86 1.61
CA GLU A 5 16.34 6.92 0.59
C GLU A 5 15.91 8.31 1.10
N THR A 6 14.97 8.34 2.03
CA THR A 6 14.46 9.55 2.67
C THR A 6 15.42 10.02 3.76
N TYR A 7 15.96 9.07 4.53
CA TYR A 7 17.05 9.30 5.47
C TYR A 7 18.26 9.95 4.78
N GLN A 8 18.74 9.36 3.67
CA GLN A 8 19.86 9.92 2.91
C GLN A 8 19.54 11.32 2.38
N TYR A 9 18.31 11.55 1.91
CA TYR A 9 17.91 12.88 1.47
C TYR A 9 17.96 13.91 2.60
N LEU A 10 17.40 13.59 3.77
CA LEU A 10 17.39 14.45 4.95
C LEU A 10 18.81 14.76 5.44
N LEU A 11 19.76 13.85 5.25
CA LEU A 11 21.16 14.10 5.59
C LEU A 11 21.83 15.11 4.65
N HIS A 12 21.52 15.11 3.36
CA HIS A 12 22.33 15.83 2.37
C HIS A 12 21.68 17.12 1.86
N ASN A 13 20.35 17.14 1.67
CA ASN A 13 19.73 18.04 0.70
C ASN A 13 18.80 19.09 1.31
N VAL A 14 18.60 19.05 2.63
CA VAL A 14 17.68 19.95 3.35
C VAL A 14 18.42 20.86 4.32
N SER A 15 17.88 22.07 4.47
CA SER A 15 18.15 22.98 5.60
C SER A 15 17.42 22.54 6.87
N SER A 16 17.72 23.17 8.01
CA SER A 16 17.10 22.81 9.30
C SER A 16 15.56 22.84 9.27
N LYS A 17 14.97 23.86 8.62
CA LYS A 17 13.51 23.99 8.55
C LYS A 17 12.88 23.06 7.51
N GLU A 18 13.55 22.84 6.38
CA GLU A 18 13.13 21.87 5.36
C GLU A 18 13.12 20.44 5.94
N PHE A 19 14.04 20.13 6.85
CA PHE A 19 14.08 18.87 7.59
C PHE A 19 12.79 18.63 8.39
N ASP A 20 12.37 19.62 9.20
CA ASP A 20 11.16 19.52 10.02
C ASP A 20 9.91 19.36 9.14
N VAL A 21 9.81 20.14 8.05
CA VAL A 21 8.70 20.04 7.09
C VAL A 21 8.64 18.65 6.48
N CYS A 22 9.78 18.07 6.09
CA CYS A 22 9.83 16.70 5.57
C CYS A 22 9.34 15.68 6.60
N LEU A 23 9.80 15.76 7.86
CA LEU A 23 9.39 14.82 8.92
C LEU A 23 7.88 14.88 9.18
N TYR A 24 7.33 16.09 9.38
CA TYR A 24 5.89 16.25 9.61
C TYR A 24 5.08 15.79 8.40
N SER A 25 5.52 16.11 7.18
CA SER A 25 4.82 15.67 5.98
C SER A 25 4.81 14.15 5.86
N LEU A 26 5.94 13.49 6.11
CA LEU A 26 6.03 12.03 6.16
C LEU A 26 5.09 11.45 7.20
N LEU A 27 4.97 12.05 8.39
CA LEU A 27 4.06 11.60 9.44
C LEU A 27 2.59 11.57 8.98
N HIS A 28 2.23 12.44 8.03
CA HIS A 28 0.86 12.66 7.56
C HIS A 28 0.63 12.24 6.10
N THR A 29 1.39 11.26 5.59
CA THR A 29 1.12 10.65 4.28
C THR A 29 0.12 9.50 4.40
N ASP A 30 -0.80 9.39 3.44
CA ASP A 30 -1.64 8.20 3.27
C ASP A 30 -0.88 7.04 2.59
N TRP A 31 -1.59 5.95 2.26
CA TRP A 31 -1.01 4.80 1.54
C TRP A 31 -0.49 5.11 0.13
N ASP A 32 -1.01 6.15 -0.54
CA ASP A 32 -0.51 6.60 -1.85
C ASP A 32 0.72 7.51 -1.75
N GLY A 33 1.08 7.90 -0.51
CA GLY A 33 2.11 8.88 -0.24
C GLY A 33 1.63 10.32 -0.34
N ILE A 34 0.32 10.56 -0.51
CA ILE A 34 -0.24 11.91 -0.57
C ILE A 34 -0.26 12.48 0.85
N ILE A 35 0.26 13.69 1.00
CA ILE A 35 0.28 14.43 2.26
C ILE A 35 -1.13 14.98 2.49
N GLN A 36 -1.79 14.51 3.55
CA GLN A 36 -3.17 14.90 3.85
C GLN A 36 -3.26 16.07 4.84
N ALA A 37 -2.17 16.37 5.57
CA ALA A 37 -2.16 17.49 6.51
C ALA A 37 -2.26 18.84 5.76
N PRO A 38 -3.13 19.77 6.21
CA PRO A 38 -3.18 21.11 5.64
C PRO A 38 -1.87 21.87 5.82
N ASP A 39 -1.54 22.74 4.85
CA ASP A 39 -0.37 23.63 4.91
C ASP A 39 -0.25 24.41 6.23
N SER A 40 -1.39 24.87 6.78
CA SER A 40 -1.41 25.60 8.06
C SER A 40 -0.91 24.74 9.21
N VAL A 41 -1.30 23.46 9.25
CA VAL A 41 -0.90 22.50 10.27
C VAL A 41 0.58 22.16 10.13
N ILE A 42 1.03 21.85 8.90
CA ILE A 42 2.44 21.56 8.63
C ILE A 42 3.32 22.76 9.00
N ALA A 43 2.92 23.97 8.61
CA ALA A 43 3.69 25.18 8.91
C ALA A 43 3.79 25.41 10.42
N ALA A 44 2.68 25.34 11.14
CA ALA A 44 2.66 25.54 12.60
C ALA A 44 3.52 24.49 13.32
N LYS A 45 3.35 23.22 12.95
CA LYS A 45 4.10 22.11 13.57
C LYS A 45 5.57 22.11 13.22
N ALA A 46 5.96 22.53 12.01
CA ALA A 46 7.37 22.72 11.66
C ALA A 46 7.96 24.04 12.23
N GLY A 47 7.19 24.84 12.99
CA GLY A 47 7.64 26.11 13.54
C GLY A 47 7.98 27.14 12.45
N THR A 48 7.11 27.30 11.45
CA THR A 48 7.25 28.29 10.37
C THR A 48 5.90 28.92 10.00
N LYS A 49 5.91 29.93 9.12
CA LYS A 49 4.69 30.57 8.60
C LYS A 49 4.29 29.93 7.27
N LYS A 50 2.98 29.90 6.97
CA LYS A 50 2.42 29.38 5.70
C LYS A 50 3.10 29.96 4.45
N LYS A 51 3.45 31.25 4.47
CA LYS A 51 4.21 31.91 3.39
C LYS A 51 5.54 31.23 3.08
N TYR A 52 6.32 30.89 4.12
CA TYR A 52 7.61 30.22 3.96
C TYR A 52 7.46 28.74 3.62
N LEU A 53 6.42 28.07 4.14
CA LEU A 53 6.11 26.70 3.73
C LEU A 53 5.88 26.61 2.22
N ARG A 54 5.13 27.54 1.61
CA ARG A 54 4.94 27.57 0.15
C ARG A 54 6.25 27.68 -0.63
N GLN A 55 7.23 28.45 -0.12
CA GLN A 55 8.55 28.52 -0.73
C GLN A 55 9.31 27.20 -0.61
N ILE A 56 9.19 26.51 0.52
CA ILE A 56 9.76 25.17 0.72
C ILE A 56 9.12 24.16 -0.23
N ILE A 57 7.79 24.16 -0.34
CA ILE A 57 7.04 23.30 -1.28
C ILE A 57 7.50 23.54 -2.72
N HIS A 58 7.62 24.80 -3.15
CA HIS A 58 8.11 25.14 -4.49
C HIS A 58 9.53 24.63 -4.75
N LYS A 59 10.41 24.65 -3.74
CA LYS A 59 11.74 24.03 -3.83
C LYS A 59 11.62 22.50 -3.93
N PHE A 60 10.77 21.89 -3.13
CA PHE A 60 10.58 20.43 -3.10
C PHE A 60 9.97 19.87 -4.38
N THR A 61 9.19 20.66 -5.13
CA THR A 61 8.68 20.29 -6.46
C THR A 61 9.73 20.47 -7.56
N SER A 62 10.86 21.14 -7.29
CA SER A 62 11.88 21.40 -8.31
C SER A 62 12.77 20.17 -8.59
N PHE A 63 13.08 19.93 -9.86
CA PHE A 63 14.02 18.88 -10.27
C PHE A 63 15.42 19.07 -9.66
N LYS A 64 15.87 20.32 -9.50
CA LYS A 64 17.17 20.66 -8.90
C LYS A 64 17.32 20.18 -7.45
N ARG A 65 16.22 19.95 -6.75
CA ARG A 65 16.19 19.45 -5.36
C ARG A 65 15.67 18.01 -5.25
N GLY A 66 15.70 17.28 -6.36
CA GLY A 66 15.32 15.86 -6.43
C GLY A 66 13.83 15.59 -6.58
N ASN A 67 13.00 16.65 -6.75
CA ASN A 67 11.55 16.57 -6.93
C ASN A 67 10.89 15.64 -5.89
N ILE A 68 10.96 16.03 -4.62
CA ILE A 68 10.42 15.23 -3.51
C ILE A 68 8.90 15.33 -3.41
N TYR A 69 8.33 16.49 -3.76
CA TYR A 69 6.88 16.66 -3.78
C TYR A 69 6.41 16.66 -5.22
N ILE A 70 5.59 15.66 -5.56
CA ILE A 70 4.92 15.56 -6.84
C ILE A 70 3.53 16.17 -6.66
N PRO A 71 3.17 17.25 -7.38
CA PRO A 71 1.82 17.79 -7.31
C PRO A 71 0.81 16.77 -7.83
N VAL A 72 -0.32 16.64 -7.14
CA VAL A 72 -1.43 15.76 -7.50
C VAL A 72 -2.71 16.58 -7.39
N GLU A 73 -3.44 16.70 -8.50
CA GLU A 73 -4.75 17.34 -8.49
C GLU A 73 -5.78 16.42 -7.83
N THR A 74 -6.48 16.94 -6.84
CA THR A 74 -7.54 16.23 -6.11
C THR A 74 -8.81 17.06 -6.10
N THR A 75 -9.93 16.47 -5.69
CA THR A 75 -11.21 17.17 -5.54
C THR A 75 -11.14 18.32 -4.53
N GLU A 76 -10.20 18.27 -3.58
CA GLU A 76 -9.93 19.31 -2.58
C GLU A 76 -8.89 20.35 -3.04
N GLY A 77 -8.47 20.28 -4.31
CA GLY A 77 -7.40 21.08 -4.90
C GLY A 77 -6.06 20.34 -4.96
N THR A 78 -5.00 21.06 -5.31
CA THR A 78 -3.65 20.49 -5.44
C THR A 78 -3.11 20.02 -4.09
N LYS A 79 -2.86 18.71 -3.98
CA LYS A 79 -2.09 18.09 -2.89
C LYS A 79 -0.70 17.69 -3.40
N TYR A 80 0.14 17.17 -2.49
CA TYR A 80 1.49 16.76 -2.83
C TYR A 80 1.74 15.31 -2.41
N LYS A 81 2.24 14.50 -3.34
CA LYS A 81 2.74 13.15 -3.08
C LYS A 81 4.22 13.20 -2.71
N PHE A 82 4.57 12.56 -1.61
CA PHE A 82 5.94 12.37 -1.17
C PHE A 82 6.59 11.27 -2.03
N LYS A 83 7.59 11.64 -2.84
CA LYS A 83 8.22 10.74 -3.82
C LYS A 83 9.11 9.67 -3.20
N ARG A 84 9.79 9.98 -2.10
CA ARG A 84 10.78 9.08 -1.48
C ARG A 84 10.15 8.22 -0.39
N GLY A 85 10.13 6.93 -0.60
CA GLY A 85 9.64 5.91 0.31
C GLY A 85 8.84 4.84 -0.42
N LEU A 86 8.50 3.78 0.30
CA LEU A 86 7.56 2.76 -0.18
C LEU A 86 6.12 3.31 -0.09
N THR A 87 5.69 4.02 -1.13
CA THR A 87 4.25 4.36 -1.33
C THR A 87 3.57 3.23 -2.09
N ARG A 88 2.31 2.92 -1.76
CA ARG A 88 1.46 1.87 -2.40
C ARG A 88 1.95 0.42 -2.25
N ASN A 89 3.19 0.20 -1.85
CA ASN A 89 3.68 -1.07 -1.33
C ASN A 89 3.68 -1.01 0.21
N LEU A 90 2.64 -1.52 0.83
CA LEU A 90 2.42 -1.44 2.28
C LEU A 90 3.06 -2.60 3.05
N GLY A 91 3.80 -3.46 2.35
CA GLY A 91 4.58 -4.55 2.91
C GLY A 91 5.92 -4.08 3.49
N PHE A 92 6.53 -4.96 4.30
CA PHE A 92 7.89 -4.76 4.80
C PHE A 92 8.73 -6.00 4.53
N ASN A 93 9.85 -5.83 3.84
CA ASN A 93 10.81 -6.90 3.60
C ASN A 93 12.02 -6.73 4.52
N SER A 94 12.10 -7.55 5.57
CA SER A 94 13.19 -7.50 6.55
C SER A 94 14.60 -7.73 5.97
N LYS A 95 14.71 -8.31 4.76
CA LYS A 95 16.00 -8.54 4.09
C LYS A 95 16.53 -7.30 3.37
N THR A 96 15.64 -6.49 2.79
CA THR A 96 16.02 -5.36 1.91
C THR A 96 15.71 -4.01 2.54
N ASP A 97 14.65 -3.92 3.33
CA ASP A 97 14.11 -2.64 3.76
C ASP A 97 14.76 -2.23 5.07
N ARG A 98 15.45 -1.09 5.02
CA ARG A 98 16.02 -0.44 6.20
C ARG A 98 15.29 0.89 6.41
N TYR A 99 14.94 1.17 7.66
CA TYR A 99 14.20 2.37 8.01
C TYR A 99 14.48 2.81 9.44
N CYS A 100 14.25 4.10 9.68
CA CYS A 100 14.09 4.67 11.00
C CYS A 100 12.61 4.76 11.37
N LYS A 101 12.25 4.35 12.59
CA LYS A 101 10.92 4.64 13.15
C LYS A 101 10.74 6.16 13.24
N LYS A 102 9.50 6.61 13.19
CA LYS A 102 9.15 8.03 13.37
C LYS A 102 9.13 8.34 14.88
N TYR A 103 10.28 8.28 15.54
CA TYR A 103 10.38 8.48 17.00
C TYR A 103 9.73 9.79 17.46
N SER A 104 9.13 9.78 18.64
CA SER A 104 8.34 10.91 19.16
C SER A 104 9.16 12.19 19.28
N PHE A 105 10.42 12.07 19.72
CA PHE A 105 11.32 13.21 19.90
C PHE A 105 11.58 14.00 18.61
N PHE A 106 11.41 13.41 17.42
CA PHE A 106 11.53 14.15 16.14
C PHE A 106 10.48 15.24 15.96
N TYR A 107 9.38 15.17 16.71
CA TYR A 107 8.21 16.04 16.57
C TYR A 107 8.02 16.96 17.78
N GLU A 108 9.04 17.07 18.63
CA GLU A 108 9.08 17.96 19.79
C GLU A 108 9.77 19.29 19.47
N ASP A 109 9.41 20.34 20.21
CA ASP A 109 10.02 21.68 20.05
C ASP A 109 11.53 21.66 20.33
N SER A 110 11.98 20.80 21.24
CA SER A 110 13.39 20.58 21.59
C SER A 110 14.20 20.19 20.35
N PHE A 111 13.70 19.26 19.55
CA PHE A 111 14.31 18.85 18.28
C PHE A 111 14.26 19.95 17.24
N GLN A 112 13.13 20.67 17.11
CA GLN A 112 12.98 21.71 16.10
C GLN A 112 14.00 22.85 16.25
N ARG A 113 14.40 23.16 17.49
CA ARG A 113 15.39 24.21 17.83
C ARG A 113 16.83 23.83 17.49
N LEU A 114 17.11 22.55 17.26
CA LEU A 114 18.46 22.09 16.94
C LEU A 114 18.99 22.66 15.61
N SER A 115 20.30 22.86 15.57
CA SER A 115 21.02 23.10 14.32
C SER A 115 20.87 21.92 13.36
N ILE A 116 21.07 22.19 12.06
CA ILE A 116 20.98 21.15 11.02
C ILE A 116 21.97 20.00 11.28
N ASN A 117 23.15 20.27 11.82
CA ASN A 117 24.15 19.24 12.08
C ASN A 117 23.73 18.34 13.24
N SER A 118 23.15 18.91 14.30
CA SER A 118 22.60 18.14 15.43
C SER A 118 21.40 17.29 15.01
N LYS A 119 20.49 17.83 14.17
CA LYS A 119 19.39 17.04 13.59
C LYS A 119 19.88 15.87 12.76
N ARG A 120 20.90 16.09 11.91
CA ARG A 120 21.53 15.04 11.11
C ARG A 120 22.18 13.98 11.99
N LEU A 121 22.95 14.39 12.99
CA LEU A 121 23.65 13.48 13.91
C LEU A 121 22.66 12.60 14.67
N LEU A 122 21.60 13.20 15.20
CA LEU A 122 20.54 12.48 15.90
C LEU A 122 19.77 11.54 14.96
N LEU A 123 19.47 11.95 13.72
CA LEU A 123 18.84 11.08 12.73
C LEU A 123 19.73 9.89 12.36
N MET A 124 21.05 10.07 12.22
CA MET A 124 22.00 8.97 11.99
C MET A 124 21.89 7.94 13.13
N ALA A 125 21.97 8.41 14.38
CA ALA A 125 21.86 7.55 15.55
C ALA A 125 20.51 6.84 15.65
N ALA A 126 19.41 7.57 15.48
CA ALA A 126 18.05 7.02 15.50
C ALA A 126 17.82 5.98 14.39
N TYR A 127 18.39 6.19 13.20
CA TYR A 127 18.32 5.22 12.11
C TYR A 127 19.08 3.93 12.48
N ARG A 128 20.29 4.05 13.02
CA ARG A 128 21.06 2.88 13.47
C ARG A 128 20.38 2.16 14.63
N MET A 129 19.77 2.90 15.56
CA MET A 129 18.96 2.34 16.66
C MET A 129 17.79 1.52 16.13
N SER A 130 17.04 2.03 15.15
CA SER A 130 15.95 1.28 14.51
C SER A 130 16.43 0.01 13.79
N VAL A 131 17.55 0.09 13.07
CA VAL A 131 18.09 -1.02 12.28
C VAL A 131 18.69 -2.11 13.18
N GLN A 132 19.44 -1.72 14.21
CA GLN A 132 20.09 -2.64 15.16
C GLN A 132 19.14 -3.11 16.27
N LYS A 133 18.00 -2.44 16.45
CA LYS A 133 17.06 -2.66 17.57
C LYS A 133 17.76 -2.56 18.93
N ALA A 134 18.64 -1.58 19.06
CA ALA A 134 19.45 -1.34 20.26
C ALA A 134 19.44 0.14 20.62
N GLU A 135 19.21 0.45 21.90
CA GLU A 135 19.15 1.82 22.44
C GLU A 135 20.54 2.40 22.73
N SER A 136 21.59 1.60 22.61
CA SER A 136 22.96 2.09 22.56
C SER A 136 23.54 1.79 21.18
N VAL A 137 24.00 2.82 20.48
CA VAL A 137 24.60 2.69 19.14
C VAL A 137 25.90 3.47 19.05
N MET A 138 26.85 2.92 18.31
CA MET A 138 28.18 3.51 18.15
C MET A 138 28.51 3.65 16.66
N PHE A 139 29.20 4.74 16.32
CA PHE A 139 29.77 4.98 14.99
C PHE A 139 31.27 5.14 15.10
N ASP A 140 32.01 4.55 14.16
CA ASP A 140 33.40 4.90 14.02
C ASP A 140 33.51 6.39 13.65
N TYR A 141 34.50 7.09 14.19
CA TYR A 141 34.65 8.53 13.95
C TYR A 141 34.71 8.86 12.46
N HIS A 142 35.34 8.00 11.66
CA HIS A 142 35.48 8.17 10.22
C HIS A 142 34.19 7.93 9.42
N ASP A 143 33.18 7.26 9.99
CA ASP A 143 31.87 7.13 9.37
C ASP A 143 31.13 8.47 9.37
N ILE A 144 31.39 9.30 10.38
CA ILE A 144 30.75 10.62 10.54
C ILE A 144 31.62 11.71 9.93
N VAL A 145 32.90 11.77 10.29
CA VAL A 145 33.87 12.75 9.80
C VAL A 145 34.82 12.07 8.82
N PRO A 146 34.57 12.21 7.50
CA PRO A 146 35.33 11.49 6.49
C PRO A 146 36.81 11.91 6.50
N SER A 147 37.73 10.95 6.35
CA SER A 147 39.18 11.20 6.32
C SER A 147 39.65 11.89 5.03
N LYS A 148 38.86 11.78 3.96
CA LYS A 148 39.03 12.48 2.69
C LYS A 148 37.67 12.99 2.22
N TYR A 149 37.60 14.18 1.64
CA TYR A 149 36.35 14.77 1.17
C TYR A 149 35.61 13.91 0.13
N THR A 150 36.33 13.03 -0.58
CA THR A 150 35.82 12.08 -1.57
C THR A 150 35.30 10.76 -0.98
N TYR A 151 35.54 10.49 0.30
CA TYR A 151 35.16 9.24 0.97
C TYR A 151 34.26 9.54 2.17
N GLY A 152 32.94 9.62 1.98
CA GLY A 152 31.96 9.66 3.09
C GLY A 152 31.05 10.89 3.10
N HIS A 153 30.47 11.20 4.26
CA HIS A 153 29.43 12.22 4.47
C HIS A 153 30.01 13.65 4.58
N PRO A 154 30.01 14.48 3.53
CA PRO A 154 30.80 15.73 3.48
C PRO A 154 30.30 16.87 4.40
N TYR A 155 29.22 16.65 5.15
CA TYR A 155 28.59 17.70 5.96
C TYR A 155 29.18 17.85 7.36
N PHE A 156 29.83 16.82 7.91
CA PHE A 156 30.50 16.92 9.21
C PHE A 156 32.00 17.19 9.04
N THR A 157 32.43 18.33 9.58
CA THR A 157 33.83 18.56 9.92
C THR A 157 34.04 18.19 11.39
N LYS A 158 35.31 18.07 11.81
CA LYS A 158 35.65 17.88 13.24
C LYS A 158 34.88 18.89 14.12
N GLY A 159 34.99 20.18 13.84
CA GLY A 159 34.32 21.24 14.61
C GLY A 159 32.80 21.09 14.67
N ARG A 160 32.15 20.88 13.51
CA ARG A 160 30.68 20.70 13.44
C ARG A 160 30.19 19.48 14.23
N LEU A 161 30.99 18.42 14.31
CA LEU A 161 30.66 17.25 15.12
C LEU A 161 30.71 17.61 16.63
N TYR A 162 31.77 18.25 17.11
CA TYR A 162 31.86 18.66 18.51
C TYR A 162 30.75 19.64 18.91
N GLU A 163 30.45 20.62 18.05
CA GLU A 163 29.34 21.54 18.24
C GLU A 163 28.01 20.80 18.34
N ALA A 164 27.76 19.83 17.46
CA ALA A 164 26.53 19.05 17.47
C ALA A 164 26.39 18.17 18.71
N ILE A 165 27.48 17.53 19.15
CA ILE A 165 27.50 16.74 20.40
C ILE A 165 27.20 17.64 21.60
N SER A 166 27.84 18.82 21.66
CA SER A 166 27.63 19.81 22.72
C SER A 166 26.17 20.30 22.73
N GLU A 167 25.63 20.66 21.57
CA GLU A 167 24.24 21.13 21.46
C GLU A 167 23.22 20.07 21.91
N LEU A 168 23.39 18.81 21.50
CA LEU A 168 22.50 17.72 21.91
C LEU A 168 22.55 17.51 23.43
N ASN A 169 23.75 17.44 24.02
CA ASN A 169 23.91 17.22 25.46
C ASN A 169 23.48 18.41 26.33
N ASN A 170 23.44 19.63 25.78
CA ASN A 170 22.99 20.83 26.48
C ASN A 170 21.52 21.17 26.22
N SER A 171 20.84 20.43 25.34
CA SER A 171 19.41 20.60 25.05
C SER A 171 18.54 19.74 25.96
N GLU A 172 17.22 19.99 25.93
CA GLU A 172 16.22 19.14 26.61
C GLU A 172 16.26 17.67 26.15
N LEU A 173 16.78 17.40 24.94
CA LEU A 173 16.95 16.05 24.41
C LEU A 173 18.02 15.24 25.15
N SER A 174 18.86 15.86 25.98
CA SER A 174 19.84 15.16 26.83
C SER A 174 19.19 14.17 27.83
N ASN A 175 17.90 14.36 28.12
CA ASN A 175 17.08 13.43 28.90
C ASN A 175 16.68 12.17 28.12
N ILE A 176 16.73 12.23 26.78
CA ILE A 176 16.36 11.16 25.85
C ILE A 176 17.60 10.48 25.30
N VAL A 177 18.64 11.24 24.95
CA VAL A 177 19.87 10.73 24.36
C VAL A 177 21.09 11.47 24.89
N LYS A 178 22.10 10.70 25.34
CA LYS A 178 23.43 11.22 25.66
C LYS A 178 24.41 10.83 24.58
N VAL A 179 25.26 11.78 24.20
CA VAL A 179 26.23 11.57 23.13
C VAL A 179 27.65 11.74 23.67
N HIS A 180 28.49 10.72 23.47
CA HIS A 180 29.84 10.67 23.99
C HIS A 180 30.84 10.43 22.88
N LEU A 181 31.95 11.17 22.89
CA LEU A 181 33.13 10.81 22.10
C LEU A 181 33.96 9.85 22.96
N VAL A 182 34.08 8.61 22.50
CA VAL A 182 34.79 7.54 23.21
C VAL A 182 36.01 7.11 22.41
N SER A 183 37.06 6.67 23.09
CA SER A 183 38.21 6.02 22.46
C SER A 183 38.18 4.55 22.81
N ASN A 184 38.33 3.69 21.81
CA ASN A 184 38.55 2.28 22.06
C ASN A 184 39.87 2.10 22.83
N ILE A 185 39.83 1.41 23.97
CA ILE A 185 40.97 1.27 24.88
C ILE A 185 42.12 0.48 24.22
N TYR A 186 41.79 -0.47 23.34
CA TYR A 186 42.76 -1.35 22.68
C TYR A 186 43.27 -0.78 21.36
N THR A 187 42.39 -0.21 20.54
CA THR A 187 42.76 0.29 19.20
C THR A 187 43.07 1.78 19.16
N ARG A 188 42.78 2.52 20.24
CA ARG A 188 42.85 4.00 20.33
C ARG A 188 42.06 4.74 19.24
N LYS A 189 41.18 4.04 18.52
CA LYS A 189 40.31 4.66 17.52
C LYS A 189 39.18 5.39 18.22
N LEU A 190 38.91 6.61 17.76
CA LEU A 190 37.78 7.40 18.23
C LEU A 190 36.48 6.86 17.63
N ALA A 191 35.43 6.89 18.44
CA ALA A 191 34.08 6.56 18.07
C ALA A 191 33.10 7.51 18.75
N VAL A 192 31.92 7.68 18.18
CA VAL A 192 30.82 8.45 18.76
C VAL A 192 29.77 7.46 19.25
N SER A 193 29.52 7.46 20.56
CA SER A 193 28.52 6.63 21.22
C SER A 193 27.25 7.45 21.49
N PHE A 194 26.10 6.84 21.26
CA PHE A 194 24.79 7.37 21.60
C PHE A 194 24.13 6.41 22.58
N GLU A 195 23.66 6.94 23.69
CA GLU A 195 22.93 6.21 24.72
C GLU A 195 21.53 6.80 24.82
N PHE A 196 20.56 6.14 24.19
CA PHE A 196 19.16 6.48 24.31
C PHE A 196 18.60 5.94 25.63
N LYS A 197 17.64 6.67 26.20
CA LYS A 197 16.91 6.25 27.39
C LYS A 197 16.18 4.93 27.12
N GLN A 198 16.14 4.07 28.11
CA GLN A 198 15.41 2.81 28.02
C GLN A 198 13.93 3.04 27.66
N GLY A 199 13.44 2.32 26.66
CA GLY A 199 12.07 2.43 26.14
C GLY A 199 11.92 3.31 24.89
N THR A 200 12.96 4.07 24.51
CA THR A 200 12.93 4.95 23.33
C THR A 200 12.63 4.18 22.04
N LEU A 201 13.01 2.90 21.95
CA LEU A 201 12.69 2.06 20.78
C LEU A 201 11.19 1.97 20.48
N ASP A 202 10.34 2.08 21.51
CA ASP A 202 8.89 1.94 21.43
C ASP A 202 8.14 3.27 21.48
N GLU A 203 8.86 4.38 21.67
CA GLU A 203 8.33 5.74 21.65
C GLU A 203 8.33 6.34 20.25
N TYR A 204 7.30 6.05 19.46
CA TYR A 204 7.16 6.57 18.10
C TYR A 204 5.79 7.17 17.80
N ALA A 205 5.79 8.22 16.99
CA ALA A 205 4.59 8.84 16.45
C ALA A 205 3.93 7.92 15.42
N SER A 206 2.68 7.56 15.70
CA SER A 206 1.86 6.75 14.82
C SER A 206 1.26 7.61 13.70
N ASN A 207 1.23 7.05 12.48
CA ASN A 207 0.55 7.66 11.35
C ASN A 207 -0.90 7.18 11.31
N TYR A 208 -1.83 8.06 11.67
CA TYR A 208 -3.28 7.79 11.62
C TYR A 208 -3.97 8.35 10.37
N THR A 209 -3.22 8.74 9.35
CA THR A 209 -3.77 9.44 8.17
C THR A 209 -4.84 8.61 7.46
N GLU A 210 -4.55 7.34 7.19
CA GLU A 210 -5.51 6.46 6.52
C GLU A 210 -6.78 6.27 7.35
N ARG A 211 -6.64 6.18 8.68
CA ARG A 211 -7.77 6.11 9.61
C ARG A 211 -8.69 7.31 9.51
N GLN A 212 -8.08 8.50 9.44
CA GLN A 212 -8.85 9.75 9.32
C GLN A 212 -9.50 9.86 7.95
N LEU A 213 -8.85 9.38 6.89
CA LEU A 213 -9.46 9.30 5.55
C LEU A 213 -10.65 8.34 5.52
N LEU A 214 -10.55 7.17 6.16
CA LEU A 214 -11.66 6.24 6.31
C LEU A 214 -12.86 6.91 6.98
N ARG A 215 -12.63 7.58 8.13
CA ARG A 215 -13.70 8.30 8.84
C ARG A 215 -14.33 9.39 8.00
N LYS A 216 -13.49 10.17 7.31
CA LYS A 216 -13.93 11.25 6.42
C LYS A 216 -14.82 10.69 5.31
N LYS A 217 -14.37 9.64 4.62
CA LYS A 217 -15.14 8.99 3.55
C LYS A 217 -16.46 8.40 4.04
N MET A 218 -16.46 7.72 5.18
CA MET A 218 -17.69 7.20 5.80
C MET A 218 -18.70 8.34 6.08
N PHE A 219 -18.21 9.47 6.61
CA PHE A 219 -19.03 10.65 6.87
C PHE A 219 -19.59 11.27 5.59
N GLU A 220 -18.73 11.46 4.57
CA GLU A 220 -19.12 11.98 3.25
C GLU A 220 -20.11 11.06 2.52
N SER A 221 -20.07 9.76 2.82
CA SER A 221 -20.99 8.74 2.29
C SER A 221 -22.30 8.63 3.09
N GLY A 222 -22.55 9.51 4.05
CA GLY A 222 -23.80 9.59 4.81
C GLY A 222 -23.83 8.84 6.13
N PHE A 223 -22.73 8.19 6.55
CA PHE A 223 -22.64 7.59 7.88
C PHE A 223 -22.02 8.56 8.89
N HIS A 224 -22.86 9.18 9.71
CA HIS A 224 -22.43 10.18 10.70
C HIS A 224 -22.20 9.61 12.12
N GLY A 225 -22.30 8.29 12.30
CA GLY A 225 -22.06 7.64 13.58
C GLY A 225 -20.59 7.67 13.99
N TYR A 226 -20.32 7.54 15.28
CA TYR A 226 -18.95 7.47 15.80
C TYR A 226 -18.28 6.15 15.42
N LEU A 227 -17.12 6.24 14.77
CA LEU A 227 -16.29 5.09 14.39
C LEU A 227 -15.11 4.94 15.34
N ASN A 228 -15.21 3.95 16.23
CA ASN A 228 -14.15 3.63 17.18
C ASN A 228 -12.87 3.15 16.45
N ASP A 229 -11.73 3.28 17.14
CA ASP A 229 -10.42 2.96 16.59
C ASP A 229 -10.27 1.47 16.22
N SER A 230 -10.89 0.57 16.99
CA SER A 230 -10.83 -0.88 16.74
C SER A 230 -11.52 -1.26 15.43
N PHE A 231 -12.69 -0.69 15.16
CA PHE A 231 -13.41 -0.85 13.90
C PHE A 231 -12.57 -0.36 12.74
N CYS A 232 -12.03 0.87 12.82
CA CYS A 232 -11.23 1.42 11.74
C CYS A 232 -9.97 0.58 11.47
N MET A 233 -9.29 0.09 12.51
CA MET A 233 -8.11 -0.76 12.35
C MET A 233 -8.41 -2.08 11.61
N GLU A 234 -9.55 -2.69 11.88
CA GLU A 234 -10.00 -3.90 11.19
C GLU A 234 -10.31 -3.62 9.70
N ILE A 235 -11.01 -2.53 9.39
CA ILE A 235 -11.29 -2.10 8.00
C ILE A 235 -9.99 -1.76 7.25
N GLU A 236 -9.09 -0.99 7.88
CA GLU A 236 -7.76 -0.68 7.34
C GLU A 236 -6.95 -1.96 7.07
N SER A 237 -7.05 -2.97 7.93
CA SER A 237 -6.33 -4.24 7.76
C SER A 237 -6.76 -4.95 6.48
N VAL A 238 -8.06 -4.97 6.18
CA VAL A 238 -8.59 -5.55 4.93
C VAL A 238 -8.11 -4.75 3.72
N GLY A 239 -8.16 -3.42 3.77
CA GLY A 239 -7.62 -2.56 2.70
C GLY A 239 -6.12 -2.79 2.47
N LYS A 240 -5.34 -2.89 3.54
CA LYS A 240 -3.90 -3.17 3.46
C LYS A 240 -3.62 -4.54 2.84
N TYR A 241 -4.43 -5.55 3.16
CA TYR A 241 -4.35 -6.87 2.53
C TYR A 241 -4.62 -6.79 1.02
N LEU A 242 -5.65 -6.04 0.59
CA LEU A 242 -5.95 -5.82 -0.83
C LEU A 242 -4.72 -5.26 -1.58
N TYR A 243 -4.16 -4.15 -1.10
CA TYR A 243 -2.97 -3.52 -1.70
C TYR A 243 -1.79 -4.47 -1.80
N ASN A 244 -1.44 -5.13 -0.69
CA ASN A 244 -0.28 -6.02 -0.66
C ASN A 244 -0.46 -7.26 -1.53
N SER A 245 -1.67 -7.81 -1.58
CA SER A 245 -1.99 -8.99 -2.39
C SER A 245 -1.98 -8.66 -3.88
N LEU A 246 -2.60 -7.54 -4.30
CA LEU A 246 -2.54 -7.08 -5.69
C LEU A 246 -1.11 -6.78 -6.14
N PHE A 247 -0.33 -6.09 -5.30
CA PHE A 247 1.09 -5.84 -5.58
C PHE A 247 1.91 -7.15 -5.70
N SER A 248 1.62 -8.14 -4.85
CA SER A 248 2.29 -9.43 -4.91
C SER A 248 1.93 -10.21 -6.18
N ASN A 249 0.67 -10.20 -6.59
CA ASN A 249 0.19 -10.82 -7.82
C ASN A 249 0.82 -10.15 -9.06
N GLU A 250 0.84 -8.82 -9.11
CA GLU A 250 1.52 -8.05 -10.16
C GLU A 250 2.98 -8.45 -10.26
N LYS A 251 3.71 -8.51 -9.13
CA LYS A 251 5.12 -8.90 -9.12
C LYS A 251 5.35 -10.33 -9.62
N ILE A 252 4.45 -11.27 -9.32
CA ILE A 252 4.53 -12.64 -9.82
C ILE A 252 4.34 -12.65 -11.35
N MET A 253 3.34 -11.92 -11.85
CA MET A 253 3.05 -11.86 -13.29
C MET A 253 4.11 -11.07 -14.07
N ALA A 254 4.69 -10.02 -13.49
CA ALA A 254 5.77 -9.24 -14.10
C ALA A 254 7.03 -10.08 -14.37
N LYS A 255 7.24 -11.21 -13.69
CA LYS A 255 8.31 -12.17 -14.02
C LYS A 255 8.13 -12.82 -15.39
N GLN A 256 6.91 -12.85 -15.91
CA GLN A 256 6.57 -13.40 -17.23
C GLN A 256 6.63 -12.34 -18.34
N GLY A 257 6.69 -11.06 -17.97
CA GLY A 257 6.81 -9.91 -18.86
C GLY A 257 6.39 -8.62 -18.15
N VAL A 258 7.20 -7.56 -18.26
CA VAL A 258 6.88 -6.24 -17.67
C VAL A 258 6.04 -5.44 -18.64
N ILE A 259 4.85 -5.02 -18.23
CA ILE A 259 3.97 -4.15 -19.01
C ILE A 259 4.00 -2.74 -18.43
N SER A 260 4.30 -1.76 -19.28
CA SER A 260 4.39 -0.34 -18.87
C SER A 260 3.10 0.13 -18.20
N ASP A 261 3.22 0.85 -17.09
CA ASP A 261 2.14 1.51 -16.34
C ASP A 261 1.05 0.58 -15.75
N ALA A 262 1.10 -0.73 -15.99
CA ALA A 262 0.12 -1.68 -15.46
C ALA A 262 0.12 -1.71 -13.93
N LYS A 263 1.31 -1.68 -13.33
CA LYS A 263 1.47 -1.64 -11.87
C LYS A 263 0.81 -0.42 -11.23
N ASP A 264 1.03 0.77 -11.80
CA ASP A 264 0.47 2.00 -11.24
C ASP A 264 -1.05 2.06 -11.40
N GLU A 265 -1.58 1.50 -12.48
CA GLU A 265 -3.02 1.33 -12.68
C GLU A 265 -3.61 0.33 -11.68
N ILE A 266 -3.00 -0.83 -11.46
CA ILE A 266 -3.42 -1.83 -10.46
C ILE A 266 -3.49 -1.22 -9.05
N LEU A 267 -2.49 -0.43 -8.67
CA LEU A 267 -2.46 0.20 -7.35
C LEU A 267 -3.48 1.35 -7.23
N SER A 268 -3.76 2.04 -8.34
CA SER A 268 -4.83 3.04 -8.39
C SER A 268 -6.21 2.37 -8.33
N LEU A 269 -6.37 1.20 -8.94
CA LEU A 269 -7.56 0.36 -8.80
C LEU A 269 -7.73 -0.14 -7.36
N ALA A 270 -6.64 -0.50 -6.67
CA ALA A 270 -6.71 -0.86 -5.25
C ALA A 270 -7.28 0.27 -4.39
N ARG A 271 -6.86 1.53 -4.64
CA ARG A 271 -7.47 2.72 -4.00
C ARG A 271 -8.94 2.84 -4.34
N PHE A 272 -9.28 2.78 -5.62
CA PHE A 272 -10.66 2.91 -6.10
C PHE A 272 -11.59 1.85 -5.48
N ILE A 273 -11.17 0.59 -5.48
CA ILE A 273 -11.93 -0.54 -4.90
C ILE A 273 -12.12 -0.33 -3.39
N TYR A 274 -11.07 0.05 -2.67
CA TYR A 274 -11.15 0.29 -1.23
C TYR A 274 -12.09 1.46 -0.90
N ASP A 275 -11.97 2.57 -1.62
CA ASP A 275 -12.80 3.75 -1.42
C ASP A 275 -14.28 3.46 -1.74
N THR A 276 -14.55 2.79 -2.86
CA THR A 276 -15.91 2.37 -3.26
C THR A 276 -16.51 1.39 -2.26
N ALA A 277 -15.69 0.48 -1.71
CA ALA A 277 -16.14 -0.45 -0.68
C ALA A 277 -16.50 0.29 0.62
N ILE A 278 -15.78 1.35 0.97
CA ILE A 278 -16.11 2.20 2.13
C ILE A 278 -17.47 2.86 1.94
N GLU A 279 -17.74 3.40 0.74
CA GLU A 279 -19.02 4.01 0.39
C GLU A 279 -20.18 3.00 0.52
N GLN A 280 -19.99 1.77 0.01
CA GLN A 280 -20.98 0.70 0.16
C GLN A 280 -21.16 0.26 1.62
N LEU A 281 -20.09 0.18 2.39
CA LEU A 281 -20.17 -0.12 3.82
C LEU A 281 -20.97 0.95 4.57
N ALA A 282 -20.71 2.23 4.27
CA ALA A 282 -21.42 3.36 4.89
C ALA A 282 -22.93 3.30 4.65
N ALA A 283 -23.36 2.89 3.45
CA ALA A 283 -24.78 2.75 3.12
C ALA A 283 -25.49 1.63 3.91
N VAL A 284 -24.78 0.55 4.25
CA VAL A 284 -25.35 -0.63 4.92
C VAL A 284 -25.25 -0.55 6.45
N LEU A 285 -24.30 0.23 6.97
CA LEU A 285 -24.00 0.32 8.40
C LEU A 285 -25.18 0.79 9.28
N PRO A 286 -26.05 1.74 8.86
CA PRO A 286 -27.22 2.13 9.65
C PRO A 286 -28.17 0.98 9.98
N SER A 287 -28.29 -0.01 9.08
CA SER A 287 -29.09 -1.22 9.29
C SER A 287 -28.33 -2.33 10.02
N ASN A 288 -27.01 -2.18 10.19
CA ASN A 288 -26.12 -3.22 10.74
C ASN A 288 -25.22 -2.65 11.84
N ILE A 289 -25.81 -1.94 12.80
CA ILE A 289 -25.10 -1.23 13.87
C ILE A 289 -24.22 -2.16 14.72
N HIS A 290 -24.58 -3.45 14.83
CA HIS A 290 -23.79 -4.46 15.53
C HIS A 290 -22.33 -4.57 15.02
N PHE A 291 -22.07 -4.23 13.77
CA PHE A 291 -20.70 -4.16 13.22
C PHE A 291 -19.80 -3.15 13.95
N LEU A 292 -20.35 -2.11 14.58
CA LEU A 292 -19.58 -1.15 15.37
C LEU A 292 -19.02 -1.76 16.67
N THR A 293 -19.75 -2.72 17.24
CA THR A 293 -19.36 -3.45 18.46
C THR A 293 -18.63 -4.76 18.16
N GLU A 294 -18.69 -5.25 16.92
CA GLU A 294 -18.07 -6.50 16.48
C GLU A 294 -17.12 -6.29 15.28
N PRO A 295 -15.95 -5.66 15.49
CA PRO A 295 -15.03 -5.26 14.42
C PRO A 295 -14.58 -6.38 13.47
N LYS A 296 -14.46 -7.63 13.96
CA LYS A 296 -14.09 -8.78 13.13
C LYS A 296 -15.18 -9.21 12.15
N GLN A 297 -16.45 -9.09 12.56
CA GLN A 297 -17.56 -9.34 11.64
C GLN A 297 -17.65 -8.22 10.61
N ALA A 298 -17.42 -6.97 11.04
CA ALA A 298 -17.34 -5.83 10.14
C ALA A 298 -16.24 -6.01 9.07
N SER A 299 -15.03 -6.44 9.45
CA SER A 299 -13.96 -6.69 8.47
C SER A 299 -14.23 -7.87 7.55
N ALA A 300 -14.87 -8.94 8.05
CA ALA A 300 -15.30 -10.06 7.21
C ALA A 300 -16.32 -9.61 6.16
N TYR A 301 -17.34 -8.85 6.57
CA TYR A 301 -18.36 -8.29 5.68
C TYR A 301 -17.75 -7.30 4.67
N PHE A 302 -16.91 -6.38 5.13
CA PHE A 302 -16.20 -5.44 4.28
C PHE A 302 -15.29 -6.14 3.26
N SER A 303 -14.67 -7.25 3.63
CA SER A 303 -13.88 -8.04 2.69
C SER A 303 -14.72 -8.68 1.57
N THR A 304 -16.00 -8.99 1.84
CA THR A 304 -16.97 -9.41 0.81
C THR A 304 -17.37 -8.26 -0.09
N ILE A 305 -17.57 -7.06 0.46
CA ILE A 305 -17.80 -5.85 -0.35
C ILE A 305 -16.62 -5.62 -1.31
N ILE A 306 -15.37 -5.65 -0.80
CA ILE A 306 -14.17 -5.51 -1.64
C ILE A 306 -14.14 -6.56 -2.75
N TYR A 307 -14.47 -7.81 -2.43
CA TYR A 307 -14.52 -8.88 -3.44
C TYR A 307 -15.51 -8.57 -4.56
N ASN A 308 -16.72 -8.12 -4.22
CA ASN A 308 -17.74 -7.76 -5.22
C ASN A 308 -17.30 -6.59 -6.09
N VAL A 309 -16.77 -5.52 -5.49
CA VAL A 309 -16.27 -4.35 -6.24
C VAL A 309 -15.10 -4.74 -7.14
N LEU A 310 -14.18 -5.58 -6.65
CA LEU A 310 -13.05 -6.07 -7.44
C LEU A 310 -13.51 -6.97 -8.60
N LEU A 311 -14.52 -7.81 -8.39
CA LEU A 311 -15.11 -8.63 -9.46
C LEU A 311 -15.72 -7.74 -10.57
N ASP A 312 -16.41 -6.67 -10.21
CA ASP A 312 -16.95 -5.71 -11.18
C ASP A 312 -15.82 -5.11 -12.03
N GLU A 313 -14.71 -4.67 -11.41
CA GLU A 313 -13.53 -4.17 -12.14
C GLU A 313 -12.85 -5.26 -12.97
N MET A 314 -12.73 -6.47 -12.45
CA MET A 314 -12.21 -7.63 -13.19
C MET A 314 -13.03 -7.87 -14.47
N GLY A 315 -14.36 -7.85 -14.37
CA GLY A 315 -15.25 -8.00 -15.51
C GLY A 315 -15.07 -6.91 -16.56
N LYS A 316 -14.93 -5.64 -16.13
CA LYS A 316 -14.67 -4.50 -17.03
C LYS A 316 -13.36 -4.67 -17.80
N TYR A 317 -12.26 -5.00 -17.12
CA TYR A 317 -10.96 -5.20 -17.78
C TYR A 317 -10.94 -6.44 -18.67
N GLY A 318 -11.63 -7.52 -18.28
CA GLY A 318 -11.80 -8.71 -19.12
C GLY A 318 -12.51 -8.39 -20.43
N HIS A 319 -13.68 -7.75 -20.35
CA HIS A 319 -14.46 -7.33 -21.53
C HIS A 319 -13.71 -6.29 -22.39
N GLN A 320 -12.96 -5.39 -21.75
CA GLN A 320 -12.10 -4.44 -22.46
C GLN A 320 -11.00 -5.17 -23.24
N ALA A 321 -10.33 -6.15 -22.63
CA ALA A 321 -9.30 -6.93 -23.29
C ALA A 321 -9.87 -7.70 -24.49
N GLU A 322 -11.03 -8.33 -24.35
CA GLU A 322 -11.74 -9.01 -25.45
C GLU A 322 -12.10 -8.04 -26.58
N SER A 323 -12.58 -6.84 -26.23
CA SER A 323 -12.91 -5.80 -27.20
C SER A 323 -11.70 -5.31 -27.98
N ILE A 324 -10.57 -5.08 -27.31
CA ILE A 324 -9.35 -4.65 -27.99
C ILE A 324 -8.78 -5.81 -28.83
N LYS A 325 -8.88 -7.05 -28.35
CA LYS A 325 -8.43 -8.24 -29.08
C LYS A 325 -9.20 -8.42 -30.39
N SER A 326 -10.53 -8.35 -30.35
CA SER A 326 -11.37 -8.43 -31.55
C SER A 326 -11.02 -7.35 -32.57
N LEU A 327 -10.72 -6.12 -32.11
CA LEU A 327 -10.21 -5.06 -32.97
C LEU A 327 -8.83 -5.42 -33.55
N LEU A 328 -7.91 -5.89 -32.71
CA LEU A 328 -6.54 -6.25 -33.09
C LEU A 328 -6.51 -7.36 -34.15
N ASP A 329 -7.38 -8.36 -34.02
CA ASP A 329 -7.45 -9.53 -34.89
C ASP A 329 -8.12 -9.22 -36.25
N ASN A 330 -8.74 -8.04 -36.41
CA ASN A 330 -9.33 -7.60 -37.67
C ASN A 330 -8.26 -7.15 -38.69
N HIS A 331 -7.51 -8.11 -39.22
CA HIS A 331 -6.43 -7.85 -40.17
C HIS A 331 -6.89 -7.08 -41.41
N TYR A 332 -8.10 -7.34 -41.92
CA TYR A 332 -8.62 -6.66 -43.11
C TYR A 332 -8.82 -5.16 -42.85
N LEU A 333 -9.36 -4.79 -41.69
CA LEU A 333 -9.51 -3.39 -41.27
C LEU A 333 -8.16 -2.69 -41.21
N HIS A 334 -7.19 -3.29 -40.50
CA HIS A 334 -5.85 -2.70 -40.36
C HIS A 334 -5.15 -2.57 -41.70
N LYS A 335 -5.19 -3.61 -42.54
CA LYS A 335 -4.66 -3.56 -43.91
C LYS A 335 -5.25 -2.37 -44.68
N THR A 336 -6.58 -2.26 -44.70
CA THR A 336 -7.29 -1.19 -45.43
C THR A 336 -6.91 0.21 -44.94
N ILE A 337 -6.73 0.40 -43.62
CA ILE A 337 -6.34 1.70 -43.05
C ILE A 337 -4.92 2.06 -43.50
N VAL A 338 -3.97 1.15 -43.35
CA VAL A 338 -2.55 1.42 -43.68
C VAL A 338 -2.38 1.64 -45.18
N GLU A 339 -3.06 0.87 -46.04
CA GLU A 339 -3.04 1.08 -47.49
C GLU A 339 -3.58 2.46 -47.88
N LYS A 340 -4.64 2.93 -47.23
CA LYS A 340 -5.20 4.28 -47.46
C LYS A 340 -4.25 5.39 -47.00
N GLU A 341 -3.55 5.21 -45.88
CA GLU A 341 -2.64 6.22 -45.32
C GLU A 341 -1.32 6.30 -46.10
N THR A 342 -0.82 5.16 -46.59
CA THR A 342 0.51 5.07 -47.23
C THR A 342 0.46 5.07 -48.75
N GLY A 343 -0.70 4.74 -49.36
CA GLY A 343 -0.85 4.58 -50.81
C GLY A 343 -0.14 3.35 -51.39
N ILE A 344 0.33 2.42 -50.54
CA ILE A 344 1.08 1.22 -50.92
C ILE A 344 0.24 -0.01 -50.55
N ASP A 345 0.14 -1.00 -51.45
CA ASP A 345 -0.42 -2.33 -51.12
C ASP A 345 0.57 -3.06 -50.21
N ILE A 346 0.18 -3.20 -48.94
CA ILE A 346 1.05 -3.69 -47.88
C ILE A 346 0.72 -5.16 -47.61
N MET A 347 1.74 -6.01 -47.75
CA MET A 347 1.78 -7.36 -47.15
C MET A 347 2.01 -7.23 -45.63
N HIS A 348 1.68 -8.28 -44.85
CA HIS A 348 1.53 -8.26 -43.38
C HIS A 348 2.59 -7.47 -42.57
N ILE A 349 3.83 -7.37 -43.06
CA ILE A 349 4.98 -6.72 -42.41
C ILE A 349 4.75 -5.22 -42.12
N GLY A 350 3.99 -4.49 -42.95
CA GLY A 350 3.73 -3.06 -42.70
C GLY A 350 2.63 -2.76 -41.68
N ILE A 351 1.88 -3.79 -41.24
CA ILE A 351 0.75 -3.63 -40.31
C ILE A 351 1.23 -3.68 -38.85
N GLU A 352 2.32 -4.39 -38.56
CA GLU A 352 2.80 -4.62 -37.18
C GLU A 352 3.08 -3.32 -36.41
N ASP A 353 3.72 -2.34 -37.06
CA ASP A 353 4.00 -1.04 -36.43
C ASP A 353 2.73 -0.22 -36.20
N HIS A 354 1.75 -0.30 -37.11
CA HIS A 354 0.47 0.38 -36.99
C HIS A 354 -0.37 -0.18 -35.83
N VAL A 355 -0.39 -1.50 -35.64
CA VAL A 355 -1.18 -2.14 -34.58
C VAL A 355 -0.46 -2.19 -33.23
N LYS A 356 0.83 -1.87 -33.17
CA LYS A 356 1.64 -1.91 -31.94
C LYS A 356 1.01 -1.14 -30.77
N PRO A 357 0.46 0.09 -30.90
CA PRO A 357 -0.21 0.77 -29.80
C PRO A 357 -1.49 0.05 -29.33
N ILE A 358 -2.23 -0.60 -30.25
CA ILE A 358 -3.43 -1.38 -29.94
C ILE A 358 -3.02 -2.64 -29.17
N LYS A 359 -1.97 -3.33 -29.63
CA LYS A 359 -1.39 -4.50 -28.96
C LYS A 359 -0.93 -4.17 -27.53
N GLN A 360 -0.23 -3.05 -27.32
CA GLN A 360 0.18 -2.61 -25.99
C GLN A 360 -1.02 -2.36 -25.06
N ARG A 361 -2.11 -1.78 -25.57
CA ARG A 361 -3.35 -1.58 -24.80
C ARG A 361 -4.03 -2.91 -24.46
N PHE A 362 -4.07 -3.85 -25.41
CA PHE A 362 -4.59 -5.20 -25.18
C PHE A 362 -3.79 -5.91 -24.08
N GLU A 363 -2.46 -5.96 -24.21
CA GLU A 363 -1.58 -6.61 -23.23
C GLU A 363 -1.77 -6.02 -21.83
N LYS A 364 -1.90 -4.68 -21.72
CA LYS A 364 -2.18 -4.00 -20.45
C LYS A 364 -3.52 -4.40 -19.84
N ALA A 365 -4.61 -4.30 -20.60
CA ALA A 365 -5.95 -4.65 -20.12
C ALA A 365 -6.02 -6.13 -19.71
N GLN A 366 -5.44 -7.02 -20.52
CA GLN A 366 -5.37 -8.44 -20.23
C GLN A 366 -4.56 -8.72 -18.96
N HIS A 367 -3.41 -8.07 -18.77
CA HIS A 367 -2.59 -8.24 -17.59
C HIS A 367 -3.31 -7.81 -16.31
N ILE A 368 -3.97 -6.64 -16.34
CA ILE A 368 -4.75 -6.15 -15.19
C ILE A 368 -5.87 -7.14 -14.86
N TYR A 369 -6.64 -7.58 -15.87
CA TYR A 369 -7.66 -8.61 -15.70
C TYR A 369 -7.11 -9.87 -15.02
N LEU A 370 -5.97 -10.39 -15.47
CA LEU A 370 -5.37 -11.60 -14.90
C LEU A 370 -4.93 -11.41 -13.44
N VAL A 371 -4.38 -10.25 -13.08
CA VAL A 371 -4.02 -9.92 -11.70
C VAL A 371 -5.26 -9.90 -10.80
N LEU A 372 -6.34 -9.27 -11.26
CA LEU A 372 -7.61 -9.20 -10.52
C LEU A 372 -8.28 -10.57 -10.41
N LYS A 373 -8.32 -11.35 -11.49
CA LYS A 373 -8.82 -12.74 -11.51
C LYS A 373 -8.09 -13.61 -10.50
N ASN A 374 -6.76 -13.57 -10.50
CA ASN A 374 -5.97 -14.33 -9.55
C ASN A 374 -6.26 -13.91 -8.09
N TRP A 375 -6.46 -12.61 -7.83
CA TRP A 375 -6.87 -12.15 -6.50
C TRP A 375 -8.25 -12.69 -6.12
N SER A 376 -9.25 -12.58 -7.01
CA SER A 376 -10.62 -13.04 -6.74
C SER A 376 -10.69 -14.55 -6.50
N GLU A 377 -9.92 -15.34 -7.27
CA GLU A 377 -9.85 -16.79 -7.09
C GLU A 377 -9.21 -17.14 -5.74
N ASN A 378 -8.09 -16.51 -5.39
CA ASN A 378 -7.44 -16.72 -4.09
C ASN A 378 -8.32 -16.30 -2.90
N TRP A 379 -9.15 -15.27 -3.07
CA TRP A 379 -10.10 -14.83 -2.05
C TRP A 379 -11.17 -15.91 -1.76
N VAL A 380 -11.71 -16.54 -2.81
CA VAL A 380 -12.69 -17.64 -2.67
C VAL A 380 -12.01 -18.88 -2.11
N ILE A 381 -10.86 -19.27 -2.68
CA ILE A 381 -10.09 -20.44 -2.26
C ILE A 381 -9.70 -20.37 -0.79
N SER A 382 -9.20 -19.23 -0.32
CA SER A 382 -8.78 -19.06 1.08
C SER A 382 -9.94 -19.22 2.06
N ARG A 383 -11.13 -18.73 1.71
CA ARG A 383 -12.34 -18.89 2.53
C ARG A 383 -12.84 -20.31 2.55
N THR A 384 -12.91 -20.95 1.38
CA THR A 384 -13.26 -22.37 1.27
C THR A 384 -12.31 -23.21 2.11
N LYS A 385 -10.99 -23.05 1.96
CA LYS A 385 -9.99 -23.76 2.77
C LYS A 385 -10.18 -23.52 4.27
N SER A 386 -10.41 -22.27 4.66
CA SER A 386 -10.61 -21.94 6.08
C SER A 386 -11.88 -22.59 6.66
N ILE A 387 -12.97 -22.68 5.89
CA ILE A 387 -14.17 -23.41 6.33
C ILE A 387 -13.87 -24.92 6.38
N MET A 388 -13.10 -25.45 5.43
CA MET A 388 -12.73 -26.86 5.41
C MET A 388 -11.86 -27.26 6.61
N GLU A 389 -10.87 -26.43 6.96
CA GLU A 389 -10.00 -26.64 8.13
C GLU A 389 -10.80 -26.64 9.44
N ASP A 390 -11.73 -25.69 9.58
CA ASP A 390 -12.64 -25.63 10.74
C ASP A 390 -13.55 -26.87 10.77
N SER A 391 -14.06 -27.31 9.61
CA SER A 391 -14.92 -28.52 9.50
C SER A 391 -14.16 -29.80 9.86
N GLU A 392 -12.93 -29.95 9.38
CA GLU A 392 -12.07 -31.09 9.72
C GLU A 392 -11.75 -31.12 11.22
N THR A 393 -11.55 -29.95 11.82
CA THR A 393 -11.35 -29.83 13.27
C THR A 393 -12.60 -30.27 14.04
N LEU A 394 -13.80 -29.89 13.59
CA LEU A 394 -15.06 -30.34 14.20
C LEU A 394 -15.25 -31.87 14.09
N LEU A 395 -14.84 -32.48 12.97
CA LEU A 395 -14.95 -33.93 12.75
C LEU A 395 -13.93 -34.75 13.55
N THR A 396 -12.71 -34.24 13.70
CA THR A 396 -11.56 -35.04 14.17
C THR A 396 -11.12 -34.72 15.60
N SER A 397 -11.48 -33.54 16.13
CA SER A 397 -11.02 -33.11 17.44
C SER A 397 -12.00 -33.50 18.54
N SER A 398 -11.50 -34.21 19.55
CA SER A 398 -12.19 -34.44 20.83
C SER A 398 -12.04 -33.29 21.83
N ASN A 399 -11.34 -32.21 21.46
CA ASN A 399 -11.10 -31.06 22.33
C ASN A 399 -12.25 -30.06 22.19
N GLU A 400 -13.05 -29.92 23.24
CA GLU A 400 -14.20 -29.01 23.29
C GLU A 400 -13.81 -27.52 23.23
N ASP A 401 -12.66 -27.11 23.77
CA ASP A 401 -12.17 -25.74 23.68
C ASP A 401 -11.93 -25.32 22.21
N LYS A 402 -11.45 -26.25 21.38
CA LYS A 402 -11.27 -26.00 19.94
C LYS A 402 -12.60 -25.84 19.22
N LYS A 403 -13.60 -26.64 19.55
CA LYS A 403 -14.95 -26.51 18.98
C LYS A 403 -15.62 -25.21 19.42
N GLN A 404 -15.44 -24.83 20.68
CA GLN A 404 -15.96 -23.57 21.22
C GLN A 404 -15.29 -22.36 20.57
N ALA A 405 -13.98 -22.42 20.28
CA ALA A 405 -13.28 -21.38 19.53
C ALA A 405 -13.81 -21.24 18.09
N ILE A 406 -14.20 -22.34 17.43
CA ILE A 406 -14.85 -22.31 16.11
C ILE A 406 -16.23 -21.65 16.21
N GLN A 407 -17.06 -22.03 17.19
CA GLN A 407 -18.36 -21.40 17.43
C GLN A 407 -18.21 -19.88 17.64
N GLN A 408 -17.22 -19.44 18.42
CA GLN A 408 -16.96 -18.01 18.63
C GLN A 408 -16.47 -17.29 17.36
N LYS A 409 -15.64 -17.96 16.54
CA LYS A 409 -15.10 -17.41 15.29
C LYS A 409 -16.17 -17.32 14.18
N ARG A 410 -17.08 -18.29 14.12
CA ARG A 410 -17.93 -18.56 12.95
C ARG A 410 -19.42 -18.36 13.20
N GLY A 411 -19.85 -18.41 14.46
CA GLY A 411 -21.26 -18.44 14.83
C GLY A 411 -21.94 -19.79 14.64
N TRP A 412 -21.24 -20.81 14.14
CA TRP A 412 -21.72 -22.17 13.95
C TRP A 412 -20.76 -23.23 14.52
N SER A 413 -21.33 -24.37 14.92
CA SER A 413 -20.65 -25.43 15.68
C SER A 413 -20.77 -26.81 15.06
N ASP A 414 -21.47 -26.95 13.94
CA ASP A 414 -21.78 -28.23 13.33
C ASP A 414 -21.42 -28.27 11.83
N ILE A 415 -21.32 -29.50 11.30
CA ILE A 415 -20.90 -29.77 9.94
C ILE A 415 -21.96 -29.37 8.91
N GLU A 416 -23.24 -29.44 9.26
CA GLU A 416 -24.32 -29.07 8.35
C GLU A 416 -24.31 -27.55 8.12
N SER A 417 -24.12 -26.77 9.18
CA SER A 417 -23.87 -25.33 9.09
C SER A 417 -22.64 -25.01 8.23
N ALA A 418 -21.55 -25.77 8.37
CA ALA A 418 -20.36 -25.58 7.53
C ALA A 418 -20.63 -25.91 6.03
N LYS A 419 -21.39 -26.99 5.74
CA LYS A 419 -21.86 -27.33 4.38
C LYS A 419 -22.70 -26.19 3.79
N ASN A 420 -23.65 -25.66 4.58
CA ASN A 420 -24.50 -24.54 4.16
C ASN A 420 -23.69 -23.28 3.86
N GLN A 421 -22.68 -22.96 4.67
CA GLN A 421 -21.81 -21.81 4.43
C GLN A 421 -20.94 -21.97 3.17
N LEU A 422 -20.44 -23.19 2.90
CA LEU A 422 -19.73 -23.47 1.66
C LEU A 422 -20.63 -23.35 0.43
N GLN A 423 -21.85 -23.88 0.53
CA GLN A 423 -22.84 -23.77 -0.55
C GLN A 423 -23.22 -22.32 -0.81
N LEU A 424 -23.46 -21.53 0.25
CA LEU A 424 -23.75 -20.10 0.14
C LEU A 424 -22.59 -19.33 -0.52
N LEU A 425 -21.34 -19.59 -0.11
CA LEU A 425 -20.16 -18.96 -0.71
C LEU A 425 -20.06 -19.29 -2.22
N LYS A 426 -20.32 -20.54 -2.59
CA LYS A 426 -20.32 -20.98 -3.99
C LYS A 426 -21.42 -20.29 -4.79
N GLU A 427 -22.65 -20.27 -4.28
CA GLU A 427 -23.80 -19.62 -4.90
C GLU A 427 -23.57 -18.13 -5.10
N GLN A 428 -23.12 -17.42 -4.05
CA GLN A 428 -22.80 -15.99 -4.12
C GLN A 428 -21.71 -15.70 -5.14
N SER A 429 -20.64 -16.50 -5.16
CA SER A 429 -19.54 -16.32 -6.13
C SER A 429 -20.04 -16.48 -7.58
N TYR A 430 -20.90 -17.47 -7.82
CA TYR A 430 -21.46 -17.71 -9.15
C TYR A 430 -22.48 -16.67 -9.55
N GLU A 431 -23.33 -16.22 -8.62
CA GLU A 431 -24.35 -15.20 -8.86
C GLU A 431 -23.70 -13.90 -9.34
N GLN A 432 -22.63 -13.44 -8.68
CA GLN A 432 -21.93 -12.23 -9.09
C GLN A 432 -21.30 -12.37 -10.49
N ILE A 433 -20.65 -13.49 -10.78
CA ILE A 433 -20.08 -13.72 -12.12
C ILE A 433 -21.19 -13.80 -13.19
N ASN A 434 -22.30 -14.48 -12.90
CA ASN A 434 -23.44 -14.56 -13.81
C ASN A 434 -24.07 -13.18 -14.07
N LYS A 435 -24.17 -12.33 -13.04
CA LYS A 435 -24.62 -10.95 -13.17
C LYS A 435 -23.72 -10.17 -14.14
N LEU A 436 -22.39 -10.32 -14.02
CA LEU A 436 -21.43 -9.69 -14.93
C LEU A 436 -21.53 -10.24 -16.35
N ILE A 437 -21.71 -11.55 -16.51
CA ILE A 437 -21.96 -12.19 -17.82
C ILE A 437 -23.20 -11.56 -18.47
N ASN A 438 -24.31 -11.47 -17.74
CA ASN A 438 -25.55 -10.87 -18.23
C ASN A 438 -25.36 -9.40 -18.61
N GLN A 439 -24.59 -8.62 -17.84
CA GLN A 439 -24.26 -7.25 -18.18
C GLN A 439 -23.44 -7.15 -19.47
N CYS A 440 -22.43 -8.00 -19.65
CA CYS A 440 -21.62 -8.03 -20.88
C CYS A 440 -22.45 -8.47 -22.10
N LEU A 441 -23.38 -9.41 -21.94
CA LEU A 441 -24.31 -9.80 -23.01
C LEU A 441 -25.26 -8.66 -23.40
N THR A 442 -25.76 -7.90 -22.41
CA THR A 442 -26.75 -6.84 -22.62
C THR A 442 -26.12 -5.55 -23.16
N TYR A 443 -25.00 -5.13 -22.55
CA TYR A 443 -24.40 -3.81 -22.75
C TYR A 443 -22.99 -3.84 -23.34
N GLY A 444 -22.38 -5.03 -23.46
CA GLY A 444 -21.05 -5.19 -24.01
C GLY A 444 -20.95 -4.83 -25.50
N ASN A 445 -19.71 -4.78 -25.99
CA ASN A 445 -19.40 -4.38 -27.36
C ASN A 445 -20.09 -5.30 -28.37
N LYS A 446 -21.05 -4.74 -29.12
CA LYS A 446 -21.87 -5.48 -30.07
C LYS A 446 -21.12 -5.95 -31.32
N ALA A 447 -19.91 -5.45 -31.55
CA ALA A 447 -19.06 -5.85 -32.67
C ALA A 447 -18.37 -7.22 -32.48
N ILE A 448 -18.38 -7.75 -31.27
CA ILE A 448 -17.77 -9.05 -30.92
C ILE A 448 -18.88 -10.11 -30.88
N ASP A 449 -18.58 -11.37 -31.18
CA ASP A 449 -19.55 -12.46 -31.01
C ASP A 449 -19.93 -12.67 -29.54
N MET A 450 -21.18 -13.11 -29.31
CA MET A 450 -21.72 -13.24 -27.95
C MET A 450 -20.88 -14.16 -27.05
N SER A 451 -20.34 -15.26 -27.58
CA SER A 451 -19.47 -16.18 -26.84
C SER A 451 -18.15 -15.55 -26.45
N GLU A 452 -17.59 -14.71 -27.33
CA GLU A 452 -16.31 -14.04 -27.10
C GLU A 452 -16.44 -12.88 -26.09
N ARG A 453 -17.59 -12.20 -26.01
CA ARG A 453 -17.87 -11.11 -25.03
C ARG A 453 -17.86 -11.53 -23.56
N VAL A 454 -17.95 -12.84 -23.31
CA VAL A 454 -18.09 -13.39 -21.96
C VAL A 454 -17.04 -14.45 -21.67
N GLN A 455 -16.06 -14.62 -22.57
CA GLN A 455 -15.09 -15.70 -22.48
C GLN A 455 -14.26 -15.63 -21.19
N SER A 456 -13.82 -14.43 -20.82
CA SER A 456 -13.03 -14.16 -19.61
C SER A 456 -13.81 -14.51 -18.35
N LEU A 457 -15.05 -14.03 -18.24
CA LEU A 457 -15.92 -14.33 -17.10
C LEU A 457 -16.30 -15.81 -17.03
N THR A 458 -16.51 -16.45 -18.17
CA THR A 458 -16.80 -17.89 -18.27
C THR A 458 -15.59 -18.70 -17.81
N ASN A 459 -14.39 -18.37 -18.28
CA ASN A 459 -13.14 -19.00 -17.83
C ASN A 459 -12.90 -18.82 -16.32
N ALA A 460 -13.22 -17.66 -15.76
CA ALA A 460 -13.14 -17.42 -14.32
C ALA A 460 -14.14 -18.28 -13.53
N LYS A 461 -15.38 -18.41 -14.03
CA LYS A 461 -16.40 -19.28 -13.44
C LYS A 461 -15.99 -20.76 -13.49
N ASP A 462 -15.50 -21.23 -14.62
CA ASP A 462 -15.09 -22.63 -14.82
C ASP A 462 -13.89 -23.01 -13.95
N SER A 463 -12.96 -22.08 -13.75
CA SER A 463 -11.84 -22.23 -12.81
C SER A 463 -12.32 -22.44 -11.37
N LEU A 464 -13.26 -21.60 -10.90
CA LEU A 464 -13.87 -21.77 -9.58
C LEU A 464 -14.70 -23.06 -9.48
N ALA A 465 -15.42 -23.43 -10.55
CA ALA A 465 -16.22 -24.65 -10.58
C ALA A 465 -15.37 -25.90 -10.47
N SER A 466 -14.23 -25.92 -11.17
CA SER A 466 -13.24 -26.99 -11.07
C SER A 466 -12.68 -27.09 -9.65
N PHE A 467 -12.36 -25.96 -9.03
CA PHE A 467 -11.89 -25.92 -7.64
C PHE A 467 -12.93 -26.48 -6.66
N PHE A 468 -14.19 -26.02 -6.74
CA PHE A 468 -15.25 -26.51 -5.86
C PHE A 468 -15.50 -28.01 -6.04
N ALA A 469 -15.53 -28.50 -7.29
CA ALA A 469 -15.68 -29.93 -7.57
C ALA A 469 -14.56 -30.77 -6.92
N ILE A 470 -13.30 -30.36 -7.08
CA ILE A 470 -12.16 -31.14 -6.54
C ILE A 470 -12.11 -31.09 -5.00
N HIS A 471 -12.38 -29.93 -4.41
CA HIS A 471 -12.03 -29.70 -3.00
C HIS A 471 -13.18 -29.80 -2.01
N THR A 472 -14.44 -29.70 -2.43
CA THR A 472 -15.56 -29.75 -1.47
C THR A 472 -16.19 -31.12 -1.31
N GLU A 473 -15.87 -32.08 -2.18
CA GLU A 473 -16.40 -33.44 -2.13
C GLU A 473 -16.21 -34.14 -0.78
N LYS A 474 -15.07 -33.93 -0.09
CA LYS A 474 -14.78 -34.59 1.20
C LYS A 474 -15.81 -34.21 2.28
N ILE A 475 -16.22 -32.94 2.33
CA ILE A 475 -17.18 -32.44 3.32
C ILE A 475 -18.60 -32.87 2.94
N PHE A 476 -18.95 -32.77 1.66
CA PHE A 476 -20.28 -33.16 1.19
C PHE A 476 -20.53 -34.67 1.24
N LYS A 477 -19.48 -35.50 1.26
CA LYS A 477 -19.58 -36.97 1.41
C LYS A 477 -19.52 -37.47 2.86
N THR A 478 -19.29 -36.59 3.84
CA THR A 478 -19.31 -36.98 5.26
C THR A 478 -20.77 -36.94 5.74
N PRO A 479 -21.33 -38.06 6.26
CA PRO A 479 -22.74 -38.17 6.68
C PRO A 479 -23.16 -37.08 7.65
#